data_AF-A0A953URW9-F1
#
_entry.id   AF-A0A953URW9-F1
#
_cell.length_a   1.000
_cell.length_b   1.000
_cell.length_c   1.000
_cell.angle_alpha   90.00
_cell.angle_beta   90.00
_cell.angle_gamma   90.00
#
_symmetry.space_group_name_H-M   'P 1'
#
loop_
_entity.id
_entity.type
_entity.pdbx_description
1 polymer ?
#
loop_
_entity_poly.entity_id
_entity_poly.type
_entity_poly.pdbx_seq_one_letter_code
_entity_poly.pdbx_strand_id
1 'polypeptide(L)'
;MKRRIGNILTPLLLAGIVVLALAQTPPAEVQGLPDDKGLATYETVCGACHGADIVIGSHGSRASWEDTVDAMKSRGALGSESDFKTVTDYLTKYFGLSVNVNRATPAELETELGLKKAEVDAIVAARMSAEIPNFDALSKLPGVDSKALIALKQRLKF
;
A
#
# COMPACT_ATOMS: atom_id res chain seq x y z
N MET A 1 39.30 74.64 6.60
CA MET A 1 40.29 73.56 6.84
C MET A 1 39.66 72.52 7.76
N LYS A 2 39.82 71.23 7.43
CA LYS A 2 39.35 70.00 8.12
C LYS A 2 37.93 69.49 7.79
N ARG A 3 37.97 68.46 6.94
CA ARG A 3 36.93 67.52 6.50
C ARG A 3 36.66 66.47 7.59
N ARG A 4 35.40 66.02 7.72
CA ARG A 4 34.95 64.67 8.13
C ARG A 4 33.53 64.52 7.54
N ILE A 5 33.28 63.82 6.41
CA ILE A 5 33.17 62.35 6.24
C ILE A 5 32.55 61.72 7.48
N GLY A 6 31.37 61.12 7.48
CA GLY A 6 30.34 60.79 6.50
C GLY A 6 29.25 60.03 7.29
N ASN A 7 28.03 59.94 6.78
CA ASN A 7 27.09 58.86 7.12
C ASN A 7 25.97 58.88 6.08
N ILE A 8 26.06 57.95 5.15
CA ILE A 8 25.02 57.69 4.15
C ILE A 8 24.00 56.80 4.85
N LEU A 9 22.86 57.38 5.24
CA LEU A 9 21.68 56.65 5.68
C LEU A 9 20.92 56.20 4.43
N THR A 10 21.20 54.97 3.98
CA THR A 10 20.38 54.30 2.97
C THR A 10 19.23 53.59 3.69
N PRO A 11 17.95 53.88 3.39
CA PRO A 11 16.84 53.15 3.99
C PRO A 11 16.79 51.75 3.37
N LEU A 12 16.94 50.74 4.22
CA LEU A 12 16.79 49.34 3.87
C LEU A 12 15.29 49.07 3.57
N LEU A 13 14.92 48.98 2.28
CA LEU A 13 13.62 48.50 1.84
C LEU A 13 13.52 46.99 2.17
N LEU A 14 12.85 46.64 3.26
CA LEU A 14 12.41 45.26 3.51
C LEU A 14 11.25 44.93 2.56
N ALA A 15 11.58 44.33 1.41
CA ALA A 15 10.60 43.61 0.62
C ALA A 15 10.26 42.29 1.34
N GLY A 16 9.12 42.26 2.03
CA GLY A 16 8.58 41.04 2.63
C GLY A 16 8.19 40.05 1.53
N ILE A 17 8.99 39.00 1.35
CA ILE A 17 8.63 37.86 0.49
C ILE A 17 7.65 37.00 1.29
N VAL A 18 6.36 37.17 1.03
CA VAL A 18 5.34 36.21 1.46
C VAL A 18 5.50 34.98 0.57
N VAL A 19 6.22 33.97 1.07
CA VAL A 19 6.25 32.64 0.43
C VAL A 19 4.92 31.98 0.72
N LEU A 20 3.98 32.10 -0.22
CA LEU A 20 2.73 31.34 -0.19
C LEU A 20 3.08 29.87 -0.46
N ALA A 21 3.24 29.10 0.61
CA ALA A 21 3.45 27.67 0.54
C ALA A 21 2.18 27.01 -0.02
N LEU A 22 2.15 26.78 -1.32
CA LEU A 22 1.18 25.89 -1.96
C LEU A 22 1.41 24.50 -1.38
N ALA A 23 0.50 24.04 -0.52
CA ALA A 23 0.45 22.66 -0.08
C ALA A 23 0.23 21.78 -1.32
N GLN A 24 1.32 21.26 -1.88
CA GLN A 24 1.26 20.26 -2.93
C GLN A 24 0.74 18.99 -2.27
N THR A 25 -0.55 18.70 -2.44
CA THR A 25 -1.06 17.36 -2.16
C THR A 25 -0.30 16.40 -3.06
N PRO A 26 0.49 15.45 -2.50
CA PRO A 26 1.16 14.47 -3.33
C PRO A 26 0.10 13.74 -4.16
N PRO A 27 0.41 13.34 -5.40
CA PRO A 27 -0.50 12.52 -6.19
C PRO A 27 -0.92 11.33 -5.34
N ALA A 28 -2.23 11.05 -5.28
CA ALA A 28 -2.68 9.76 -4.81
C ALA A 28 -1.98 8.71 -5.69
N GLU A 29 -1.14 7.85 -5.10
CA GLU A 29 -0.67 6.65 -5.79
C GLU A 29 -1.94 5.89 -6.19
N VAL A 30 -2.28 5.91 -7.49
CA VAL A 30 -3.31 5.01 -8.02
C VAL A 30 -2.67 3.63 -7.93
N GLN A 31 -2.95 2.95 -6.83
CA GLN A 31 -2.47 1.61 -6.58
C GLN A 31 -3.29 0.67 -7.46
N GLY A 32 -2.78 0.47 -8.68
CA GLY A 32 -3.30 -0.51 -9.63
C GLY A 32 -3.08 -1.94 -9.15
N LEU A 33 -3.28 -2.90 -10.06
CA LEU A 33 -3.02 -4.30 -9.78
C LEU A 33 -1.53 -4.51 -9.43
N PRO A 34 -1.20 -5.13 -8.28
CA PRO A 34 0.19 -5.39 -7.92
C PRO A 34 0.90 -6.31 -8.93
N ASP A 35 2.06 -5.86 -9.42
CA ASP A 35 2.91 -6.62 -10.35
C ASP A 35 3.66 -7.75 -9.63
N ASP A 36 3.01 -8.92 -9.55
CA ASP A 36 3.57 -10.15 -9.00
C ASP A 36 2.96 -11.39 -9.69
N LYS A 37 3.44 -12.57 -9.31
CA LYS A 37 2.93 -13.86 -9.75
C LYS A 37 1.40 -13.91 -9.65
N GLY A 38 0.77 -14.19 -10.78
CA GLY A 38 -0.68 -14.32 -10.92
C GLY A 38 -1.33 -13.15 -11.65
N LEU A 39 -0.66 -12.01 -11.78
CA LEU A 39 -1.20 -10.85 -12.51
C LEU A 39 -1.57 -11.19 -13.96
N ALA A 40 -0.63 -11.77 -14.73
CA ALA A 40 -0.89 -12.12 -16.13
C ALA A 40 -2.06 -13.12 -16.29
N THR A 41 -2.20 -14.07 -15.35
CA THR A 41 -3.32 -15.01 -15.33
C THR A 41 -4.63 -14.29 -14.99
N TYR A 42 -4.62 -13.39 -14.00
CA TYR A 42 -5.76 -12.54 -13.68
C TYR A 42 -6.20 -11.69 -14.88
N GLU A 43 -5.27 -11.05 -15.58
CA GLU A 43 -5.58 -10.23 -16.76
C GLU A 43 -6.19 -11.08 -17.88
N THR A 44 -5.67 -12.29 -18.09
CA THR A 44 -6.18 -13.23 -19.09
C THR A 44 -7.59 -13.73 -18.76
N VAL A 45 -7.82 -14.14 -17.50
CA VAL A 45 -9.06 -14.80 -17.07
C VAL A 45 -10.17 -13.79 -16.73
N CYS A 46 -9.83 -12.74 -15.98
CA CYS A 46 -10.79 -11.78 -15.44
C CYS A 46 -10.82 -10.47 -16.23
N GLY A 47 -9.68 -10.04 -16.78
CA GLY A 47 -9.57 -8.80 -17.55
C GLY A 47 -10.30 -8.83 -18.90
N ALA A 48 -10.74 -10.00 -19.35
CA ALA A 48 -11.43 -10.18 -20.64
C ALA A 48 -12.85 -9.58 -20.69
N CYS A 49 -13.51 -9.39 -19.53
CA CYS A 49 -14.93 -9.03 -19.46
C CYS A 49 -15.19 -7.65 -18.84
N HIS A 50 -14.36 -7.20 -17.89
CA HIS A 50 -14.52 -5.91 -17.21
C HIS A 50 -13.17 -5.38 -16.70
N GLY A 51 -13.11 -4.08 -16.41
CA GLY A 51 -11.92 -3.43 -15.88
C GLY A 51 -11.55 -3.88 -14.46
N ALA A 52 -10.29 -3.61 -14.08
CA ALA A 52 -9.74 -3.95 -12.76
C ALA A 52 -10.27 -3.07 -11.62
N ASP A 53 -10.92 -1.94 -11.93
CA ASP A 53 -11.43 -0.99 -10.94
C ASP A 53 -12.37 -1.65 -9.92
N ILE A 54 -13.14 -2.66 -10.36
CA ILE A 54 -14.06 -3.41 -9.51
C ILE A 54 -13.29 -4.16 -8.41
N VAL A 55 -12.15 -4.76 -8.75
CA VAL A 55 -11.32 -5.52 -7.80
C VAL A 55 -10.52 -4.59 -6.91
N ILE A 56 -9.97 -3.50 -7.47
CA ILE A 56 -9.18 -2.52 -6.70
C ILE A 56 -9.99 -1.90 -5.55
N GLY A 57 -11.30 -1.72 -5.73
CA GLY A 57 -12.21 -1.24 -4.68
C GLY A 57 -12.78 -2.32 -3.75
N SER A 58 -12.47 -3.60 -3.98
CA SER A 58 -13.10 -4.73 -3.30
C SER A 58 -12.11 -5.46 -2.40
N HIS A 59 -12.56 -5.88 -1.22
CA HIS A 59 -11.79 -6.72 -0.31
C HIS A 59 -12.64 -7.92 0.13
N GLY A 60 -12.03 -9.09 0.19
CA GLY A 60 -12.73 -10.33 0.52
C GLY A 60 -11.85 -11.36 1.22
N SER A 61 -12.47 -12.29 1.95
CA SER A 61 -11.76 -13.49 2.43
C SER A 61 -11.43 -14.42 1.26
N ARG A 62 -10.56 -15.40 1.49
CA ARG A 62 -10.26 -16.46 0.51
C ARG A 62 -11.53 -17.14 -0.03
N ALA A 63 -12.49 -17.41 0.85
CA ALA A 63 -13.79 -18.01 0.50
C ALA A 63 -14.65 -17.06 -0.35
N SER A 64 -14.72 -15.77 0.02
CA SER A 64 -15.46 -14.79 -0.76
C SER A 64 -14.89 -14.61 -2.18
N TRP A 65 -13.57 -14.71 -2.33
CA TRP A 65 -12.94 -14.69 -3.65
C TRP A 65 -13.18 -15.97 -4.45
N GLU A 66 -13.22 -17.11 -3.78
CA GLU A 66 -13.64 -18.40 -4.35
C GLU A 66 -15.04 -18.30 -4.95
N ASP A 67 -16.02 -17.82 -4.15
CA ASP A 67 -17.40 -17.61 -4.59
C ASP A 67 -17.48 -16.64 -5.78
N THR A 68 -16.66 -15.59 -5.76
CA THR A 68 -16.59 -14.60 -6.85
C THR A 68 -16.05 -15.23 -8.13
N VAL A 69 -14.96 -15.99 -8.04
CA VAL A 69 -14.35 -16.68 -9.18
C VAL A 69 -15.32 -17.72 -9.76
N ASP A 70 -16.01 -18.48 -8.91
CA ASP A 70 -17.03 -19.45 -9.33
C ASP A 70 -18.24 -18.77 -10.00
N ALA A 71 -18.64 -17.60 -9.51
CA ALA A 71 -19.66 -16.79 -10.17
C ALA A 71 -19.19 -16.31 -11.56
N MET A 72 -17.91 -15.97 -11.73
CA MET A 72 -17.36 -15.58 -13.04
C MET A 72 -17.23 -16.77 -13.98
N LYS A 73 -16.83 -17.94 -13.49
CA LYS A 73 -16.85 -19.22 -14.24
C LYS A 73 -18.25 -19.50 -14.78
N SER A 74 -19.26 -19.40 -13.92
CA SER A 74 -20.67 -19.61 -14.29
C SER A 74 -21.20 -18.60 -15.32
N ARG A 75 -20.56 -17.43 -15.43
CA ARG A 75 -20.87 -16.38 -16.41
C ARG A 75 -20.05 -16.48 -17.70
N GLY A 76 -19.17 -17.48 -17.81
CA GLY A 76 -18.40 -17.77 -19.02
C GLY A 76 -16.94 -17.31 -19.00
N ALA A 77 -16.36 -16.97 -17.83
CA ALA A 77 -14.92 -16.76 -17.74
C ALA A 77 -14.17 -18.04 -18.17
N LEU A 78 -13.15 -17.88 -19.01
CA LEU A 78 -12.38 -18.98 -19.58
C LEU A 78 -11.03 -19.13 -18.86
N GLY A 79 -10.70 -20.35 -18.47
CA GLY A 79 -9.46 -20.70 -17.79
C GLY A 79 -9.45 -22.17 -17.40
N SER A 80 -8.27 -22.72 -17.11
CA SER A 80 -8.16 -24.02 -16.46
C SER A 80 -8.43 -23.89 -14.95
N GLU A 81 -8.69 -25.01 -14.26
CA GLU A 81 -8.79 -25.01 -12.79
C GLU A 81 -7.51 -24.49 -12.10
N SER A 82 -6.35 -24.69 -12.73
CA SER A 82 -5.08 -24.13 -12.27
C SER A 82 -5.02 -22.60 -12.43
N ASP A 83 -5.60 -22.07 -13.51
CA ASP A 83 -5.69 -20.62 -13.74
C ASP A 83 -6.61 -19.99 -12.71
N PHE A 84 -7.80 -20.56 -12.49
CA PHE A 84 -8.73 -20.07 -11.47
C PHE A 84 -8.11 -20.12 -10.08
N LYS A 85 -7.43 -21.21 -9.70
CA LYS A 85 -6.71 -21.25 -8.42
C LYS A 85 -5.67 -20.13 -8.32
N THR A 86 -4.89 -19.91 -9.38
CA THR A 86 -3.87 -18.84 -9.42
C THR A 86 -4.50 -17.47 -9.26
N VAL A 87 -5.64 -17.22 -9.91
CA VAL A 87 -6.42 -15.99 -9.76
C VAL A 87 -6.90 -15.83 -8.33
N THR A 88 -7.47 -16.87 -7.71
CA THR A 88 -7.98 -16.74 -6.34
C THR A 88 -6.87 -16.54 -5.32
N ASP A 89 -5.70 -17.16 -5.52
CA ASP A 89 -4.51 -16.91 -4.71
C ASP A 89 -4.04 -15.45 -4.85
N TYR A 90 -4.03 -14.91 -6.07
CA TYR A 90 -3.66 -13.51 -6.35
C TYR A 90 -4.64 -12.52 -5.70
N LEU A 91 -5.95 -12.73 -5.90
CA LEU A 91 -7.01 -11.91 -5.31
C LEU A 91 -6.95 -11.91 -3.79
N THR A 92 -6.74 -13.07 -3.18
CA THR A 92 -6.64 -13.18 -1.72
C THR A 92 -5.40 -12.48 -1.19
N LYS A 93 -4.27 -12.59 -1.87
CA LYS A 93 -3.03 -11.95 -1.45
C LYS A 93 -3.13 -10.42 -1.48
N TYR A 94 -3.73 -9.84 -2.52
CA TYR A 94 -3.67 -8.39 -2.72
C TYR A 94 -4.95 -7.65 -2.36
N PHE A 95 -6.08 -8.33 -2.46
CA PHE A 95 -7.41 -7.82 -2.19
C PHE A 95 -8.09 -8.64 -1.08
N GLY A 96 -7.28 -9.27 -0.22
CA GLY A 96 -7.74 -9.95 0.99
C GLY A 96 -8.35 -8.99 2.02
N LEU A 97 -8.83 -9.55 3.13
CA LEU A 97 -9.27 -8.76 4.28
C LEU A 97 -8.15 -7.82 4.78
N SER A 98 -8.57 -6.66 5.28
CA SER A 98 -7.66 -5.71 5.91
C SER A 98 -7.20 -6.23 7.26
N VAL A 99 -5.92 -6.01 7.59
CA VAL A 99 -5.29 -6.52 8.81
C VAL A 99 -4.70 -5.34 9.57
N ASN A 100 -5.10 -5.20 10.84
CA ASN A 100 -4.49 -4.21 11.72
C ASN A 100 -3.19 -4.76 12.32
N VAL A 101 -2.05 -4.18 11.95
CA VAL A 101 -0.73 -4.69 12.36
C VAL A 101 -0.44 -4.53 13.85
N ASN A 102 -1.17 -3.66 14.56
CA ASN A 102 -1.06 -3.45 16.01
C ASN A 102 -2.00 -4.36 16.82
N ARG A 103 -2.94 -5.07 16.17
CA ARG A 103 -3.99 -5.85 16.84
C ARG A 103 -4.08 -7.31 16.39
N ALA A 104 -3.74 -7.61 15.14
CA ALA A 104 -3.78 -8.96 14.60
C ALA A 104 -2.87 -9.92 15.37
N THR A 105 -3.29 -11.15 15.56
CA THR A 105 -2.46 -12.23 16.11
C THR A 105 -1.29 -12.56 15.17
N PRO A 106 -0.21 -13.19 15.67
CA PRO A 106 0.87 -13.65 14.82
C PRO A 106 0.38 -14.57 13.69
N ALA A 107 -0.57 -15.47 13.99
CA ALA A 107 -1.16 -16.36 13.00
C ALA A 107 -1.88 -15.59 11.89
N GLU A 108 -2.68 -14.58 12.24
CA GLU A 108 -3.35 -13.74 11.23
C GLU A 108 -2.36 -12.96 10.37
N LEU A 109 -1.24 -12.47 10.94
CA LEU A 109 -0.19 -11.80 10.16
C LEU A 109 0.46 -12.76 9.16
N GLU A 110 0.68 -14.03 9.53
CA GLU A 110 1.22 -15.04 8.62
C GLU A 110 0.20 -15.43 7.55
N THR A 111 -1.03 -15.78 7.95
CA THR A 111 -2.03 -16.36 7.03
C THR A 111 -2.68 -15.33 6.14
N GLU A 112 -3.04 -14.16 6.67
CA GLU A 112 -3.76 -13.15 5.89
C GLU A 112 -2.81 -12.33 5.02
N LEU A 113 -1.63 -11.96 5.53
CA LEU A 113 -0.68 -11.13 4.79
C LEU A 113 0.43 -11.93 4.09
N GLY A 114 0.52 -13.24 4.34
CA GLY A 114 1.57 -14.08 3.75
C GLY A 114 2.98 -13.74 4.25
N LEU A 115 3.07 -13.12 5.43
CA LEU A 115 4.35 -12.73 6.03
C LEU A 115 5.09 -13.96 6.55
N LYS A 116 6.41 -13.96 6.38
CA LYS A 116 7.25 -15.02 6.94
C LYS A 116 7.32 -14.86 8.45
N LYS A 117 7.50 -15.98 9.16
CA LYS A 117 7.66 -16.01 10.62
C LYS A 117 8.63 -14.94 11.15
N ALA A 118 9.79 -14.76 10.51
CA ALA A 118 10.78 -13.77 10.93
C ALA A 118 10.25 -12.31 10.85
N GLU A 119 9.43 -12.00 9.85
CA GLU A 119 8.81 -10.70 9.67
C GLU A 119 7.71 -10.47 10.71
N VAL A 120 6.92 -11.50 10.98
CA VAL A 120 5.89 -11.48 12.03
C VAL A 120 6.51 -11.29 13.42
N ASP A 121 7.57 -12.03 13.73
CA ASP A 121 8.29 -11.88 15.00
C ASP A 121 8.85 -10.45 15.15
N ALA A 122 9.37 -9.84 14.07
CA ALA A 122 9.85 -8.45 14.08
C ALA A 122 8.72 -7.44 14.34
N ILE A 123 7.56 -7.61 13.68
CA ILE A 123 6.38 -6.74 13.87
C ILE A 123 5.85 -6.87 15.30
N VAL A 124 5.72 -8.09 15.81
CA VAL A 124 5.22 -8.36 17.17
C VAL A 124 6.16 -7.77 18.22
N ALA A 125 7.47 -7.95 18.07
CA ALA A 125 8.45 -7.36 18.98
C ALA A 125 8.42 -5.82 18.96
N ALA A 126 8.31 -5.22 17.77
CA ALA A 126 8.23 -3.76 17.63
C ALA A 126 6.99 -3.20 18.34
N ARG A 127 5.80 -3.77 18.08
CA ARG A 127 4.54 -3.26 18.64
C ARG A 127 4.37 -3.50 20.15
N MET A 128 5.21 -4.33 20.77
CA MET A 128 5.26 -4.48 22.23
C MET A 128 5.86 -3.25 22.92
N SER A 129 6.71 -2.49 22.21
CA SER A 129 7.36 -1.30 22.77
C SER A 129 6.53 -0.03 22.54
N ALA A 130 5.98 0.12 21.33
CA ALA A 130 5.10 1.22 20.95
C ALA A 130 4.27 0.81 19.73
N GLU A 131 3.08 1.39 19.55
CA GLU A 131 2.28 1.15 18.35
C GLU A 131 3.04 1.56 17.09
N ILE A 132 2.91 0.78 16.02
CA ILE A 132 3.44 1.10 14.70
C ILE A 132 2.46 2.08 14.06
N PRO A 133 2.82 3.37 13.88
CA PRO A 133 1.83 4.41 13.59
C PRO A 133 1.38 4.46 12.14
N ASN A 134 2.17 3.93 11.21
CA ASN A 134 1.92 4.02 9.78
C ASN A 134 2.82 3.06 8.99
N PHE A 135 2.59 3.01 7.68
CA PHE A 135 3.34 2.19 6.73
C PHE A 135 4.83 2.50 6.71
N ASP A 136 5.23 3.78 6.80
CA ASP A 136 6.62 4.18 6.75
C ASP A 136 7.40 3.56 7.92
N ALA A 137 6.85 3.62 9.14
CA ALA A 137 7.43 2.99 10.31
C ALA A 137 7.51 1.46 10.18
N LEU A 138 6.44 0.81 9.69
CA LEU A 138 6.41 -0.64 9.46
C LEU A 138 7.47 -1.08 8.45
N SER A 139 7.55 -0.38 7.32
CA SER A 139 8.43 -0.74 6.19
C SER A 139 9.92 -0.60 6.51
N LYS A 140 10.26 0.14 7.57
CA LYS A 140 11.63 0.37 8.05
C LYS A 140 12.04 -0.57 9.19
N LEU A 141 11.14 -1.44 9.65
CA LEU A 141 11.47 -2.41 10.70
C LEU A 141 12.60 -3.35 10.23
N PRO A 142 13.64 -3.58 11.06
CA PRO A 142 14.68 -4.54 10.74
C PRO A 142 14.09 -5.93 10.48
N GLY A 143 14.48 -6.56 9.36
CA GLY A 143 14.06 -7.92 9.01
C GLY A 143 12.72 -8.03 8.28
N VAL A 144 12.06 -6.91 7.98
CA VAL A 144 10.81 -6.88 7.19
C VAL A 144 11.10 -6.55 5.73
N ASP A 145 10.48 -7.27 4.79
CA ASP A 145 10.60 -6.99 3.36
C ASP A 145 9.66 -5.84 2.95
N SER A 146 10.23 -4.62 2.84
CA SER A 146 9.47 -3.44 2.45
C SER A 146 8.81 -3.59 1.06
N LYS A 147 9.44 -4.32 0.13
CA LYS A 147 8.89 -4.51 -1.23
C LYS A 147 7.63 -5.35 -1.19
N ALA A 148 7.64 -6.42 -0.39
CA ALA A 148 6.46 -7.25 -0.16
C ALA A 148 5.32 -6.44 0.49
N LEU A 149 5.64 -5.58 1.47
CA LEU A 149 4.64 -4.74 2.13
C LEU A 149 4.03 -3.66 1.23
N ILE A 150 4.80 -3.08 0.29
CA ILE A 150 4.27 -2.06 -0.64
C ILE A 150 3.06 -2.61 -1.41
N ALA A 151 3.15 -3.85 -1.88
CA ALA A 151 2.07 -4.50 -2.61
C ALA A 151 0.84 -4.80 -1.74
N LEU A 152 0.99 -4.80 -0.42
CA LEU A 152 -0.07 -5.05 0.56
C LEU A 152 -0.62 -3.77 1.19
N LYS A 153 -0.11 -2.59 0.81
CA LYS A 153 -0.36 -1.31 1.50
C LYS A 153 -1.84 -0.99 1.69
N GLN A 154 -2.72 -1.35 0.76
CA GLN A 154 -4.18 -1.16 0.88
C GLN A 154 -4.83 -2.00 1.99
N ARG A 155 -4.25 -3.16 2.29
CA ARG A 155 -4.74 -4.11 3.28
C ARG A 155 -4.26 -3.77 4.70
N LEU A 156 -3.19 -3.00 4.83
CA LEU A 156 -2.58 -2.69 6.12
C LEU A 156 -3.37 -1.59 6.83
N LYS A 157 -3.78 -1.88 8.06
CA LYS A 157 -4.32 -0.91 9.02
C LYS A 157 -3.36 -0.78 10.19
N PHE A 158 -3.37 0.38 10.82
CA PHE A 158 -2.51 0.72 11.96
C PHE A 158 -3.41 1.05 13.14
#